data_AF-A0A9P6YK28-F1
#
_entry.id   AF-A0A9P6YK28-F1
#
_cell.length_a   1.000
_cell.length_b   1.000
_cell.length_c   1.000
_cell.angle_alpha   90.00
_cell.angle_beta   90.00
_cell.angle_gamma   90.00
#
_symmetry.space_group_name_H-M   'P 1'
#
loop_
_entity.id
_entity.type
_entity.pdbx_description
1 polymer ?
#
loop_
_entity_poly.entity_id
_entity_poly.type
_entity_poly.pdbx_seq_one_letter_code
_entity_poly.pdbx_strand_id
1 'polypeptide(L)'
;MGPLRKNLGSRIPNAATSSNSANSNADVTLQSLAAAYQDLTARLSALEQLQLENARLVELTKTQANEIDSLRAQLAAQTTGAPMDTPSSNAAACSSASPAANNGAKQTGSSPSFGTAASSWATVASRGSKNKLRRRAAAARGFQPVTGEQGFEYVYIPRSRKMTYTEARRRLGRLGVDTWRVLDVSFPAHSVVGLLVHLQYKPALVALLEKAKIKVLDQFDPLDPANVADPAFASASLEVRQEKMAYISNERCLRTLERLRYPVAVAVSRFFLANAMVSDEAVSDVLSSKQDRPTSRRHPDQQDDEMLLDQYDQARPASRSSFGSL
;
A
#
# COMPACT_ATOMS: atom_id res chain seq x y z
N MET A 1 77.77 -63.55 8.07
CA MET A 1 77.81 -62.67 6.86
C MET A 1 77.34 -63.51 5.68
N GLY A 2 76.25 -63.24 4.95
CA GLY A 2 75.32 -62.11 4.92
C GLY A 2 74.80 -61.98 3.47
N PRO A 3 73.51 -62.25 3.15
CA PRO A 3 73.07 -62.46 1.76
C PRO A 3 72.53 -61.20 1.08
N LEU A 4 72.73 -61.03 -0.24
CA LEU A 4 72.05 -59.97 -0.99
C LEU A 4 71.77 -60.27 -2.49
N ARG A 5 70.50 -60.57 -2.77
CA ARG A 5 69.62 -60.09 -3.87
C ARG A 5 70.19 -59.82 -5.28
N LYS A 6 69.48 -60.32 -6.29
CA LYS A 6 68.70 -59.49 -7.26
C LYS A 6 67.73 -60.37 -8.06
N ASN A 7 66.51 -59.87 -8.28
CA ASN A 7 65.45 -60.50 -9.07
C ASN A 7 65.01 -59.48 -10.13
N LEU A 8 65.01 -59.81 -11.41
CA LEU A 8 64.48 -58.95 -12.48
C LEU A 8 63.14 -59.51 -12.96
N GLY A 9 62.05 -58.82 -12.62
CA GLY A 9 60.74 -59.02 -13.21
C GLY A 9 60.43 -57.89 -14.19
N SER A 10 60.13 -58.22 -15.45
CA SER A 10 59.64 -57.26 -16.44
C SER A 10 58.20 -56.85 -16.12
N ARG A 11 57.91 -55.54 -16.12
CA ARG A 11 56.55 -55.00 -15.87
C ARG A 11 56.14 -54.08 -17.01
N ILE A 12 55.16 -54.54 -17.80
CA ILE A 12 54.43 -53.69 -18.76
C ILE A 12 53.26 -53.05 -18.00
N PRO A 13 53.04 -51.72 -18.10
CA PRO A 13 51.84 -51.08 -17.57
C PRO A 13 50.70 -51.07 -18.62
N ASN A 14 49.53 -51.58 -18.26
CA ASN A 14 48.29 -51.40 -19.05
C ASN A 14 47.72 -49.99 -18.83
N ALA A 15 47.19 -49.38 -19.90
CA ALA A 15 46.42 -48.13 -19.86
C ALA A 15 44.94 -48.41 -20.15
N ALA A 16 44.06 -48.30 -19.14
CA ALA A 16 42.62 -48.60 -19.29
C ALA A 16 41.73 -47.94 -18.21
N THR A 17 41.80 -46.62 -18.00
CA THR A 17 41.00 -45.91 -16.98
C THR A 17 40.58 -44.48 -17.38
N SER A 18 39.92 -44.28 -18.53
CA SER A 18 39.42 -42.93 -18.91
C SER A 18 38.09 -42.86 -19.68
N SER A 19 37.47 -43.97 -20.08
CA SER A 19 36.24 -43.95 -20.91
C SER A 19 34.92 -43.80 -20.12
N ASN A 20 34.80 -44.35 -18.91
CA ASN A 20 33.51 -44.43 -18.21
C ASN A 20 32.92 -43.09 -17.75
N SER A 21 33.75 -42.07 -17.49
CA SER A 21 33.27 -40.79 -16.93
C SER A 21 32.67 -39.84 -17.97
N ALA A 22 32.89 -40.07 -19.26
CA ALA A 22 32.32 -39.24 -20.32
C ALA A 22 30.85 -39.63 -20.61
N ASN A 23 30.57 -40.93 -20.73
CA ASN A 23 29.23 -41.45 -20.99
C ASN A 23 28.25 -41.11 -19.86
N SER A 24 28.65 -41.27 -18.59
CA SER A 24 27.78 -40.96 -17.46
C SER A 24 27.34 -39.49 -17.41
N ASN A 25 28.18 -38.56 -17.86
CA ASN A 25 27.82 -37.15 -17.96
C ASN A 25 26.86 -36.90 -19.14
N ALA A 26 27.08 -37.56 -20.28
CA ALA A 26 26.17 -37.46 -21.43
C ALA A 26 24.76 -37.96 -21.08
N ASP A 27 24.64 -39.13 -20.44
CA ASP A 27 23.35 -39.69 -20.02
C ASP A 27 22.60 -38.77 -19.04
N VAL A 28 23.30 -38.19 -18.06
CA VAL A 28 22.72 -37.20 -17.12
C VAL A 28 22.23 -35.94 -17.84
N THR A 29 22.96 -35.44 -18.84
CA THR A 29 22.51 -34.28 -19.65
C THR A 29 21.33 -34.59 -20.56
N LEU A 30 21.21 -35.83 -21.05
CA LEU A 30 20.09 -36.25 -21.89
C LEU A 30 18.82 -36.42 -21.03
N GLN A 31 18.97 -36.97 -19.82
CA GLN A 31 17.87 -37.15 -18.87
C GLN A 31 17.35 -35.80 -18.32
N SER A 32 18.22 -34.81 -18.08
CA SER A 32 17.78 -33.46 -17.68
C SER A 32 17.09 -32.71 -18.82
N LEU A 33 17.55 -32.88 -20.07
CA LEU A 33 16.89 -32.33 -21.26
C LEU A 33 15.48 -32.93 -21.46
N ALA A 34 15.33 -34.25 -21.25
CA ALA A 34 14.03 -34.92 -21.33
C ALA A 34 13.04 -34.41 -20.27
N ALA A 35 13.50 -34.18 -19.04
CA ALA A 35 12.67 -33.59 -17.98
C ALA A 35 12.26 -32.14 -18.31
N ALA A 36 13.18 -31.33 -18.84
CA ALA A 36 12.89 -29.96 -19.28
C ALA A 36 11.86 -29.92 -20.44
N TYR A 37 11.91 -30.88 -21.36
CA TYR A 37 10.92 -31.00 -22.43
C TYR A 37 9.53 -31.38 -21.89
N GLN A 38 9.46 -32.29 -20.92
CA GLN A 38 8.20 -32.65 -20.26
C GLN A 38 7.56 -31.47 -19.54
N ASP A 39 8.34 -30.70 -18.77
CA ASP A 39 7.87 -29.47 -18.10
C ASP A 39 7.39 -28.43 -19.13
N LEU A 40 8.12 -28.25 -20.24
CA LEU A 40 7.67 -27.36 -21.34
C LEU A 40 6.33 -27.82 -21.93
N THR A 41 6.13 -29.12 -22.18
CA THR A 41 4.84 -29.63 -22.68
C THR A 41 3.70 -29.45 -21.67
N ALA A 42 3.96 -29.64 -20.37
CA ALA A 42 2.98 -29.39 -19.31
C ALA A 42 2.57 -27.91 -19.28
N ARG A 43 3.53 -26.99 -19.33
CA ARG A 43 3.28 -25.54 -19.38
C ARG A 43 2.50 -25.11 -20.62
N LEU A 44 2.77 -25.69 -21.79
CA LEU A 44 1.99 -25.44 -23.00
C LEU A 44 0.53 -25.88 -22.83
N SER A 45 0.29 -27.09 -22.32
CA SER A 45 -1.08 -27.58 -22.08
C SER A 45 -1.86 -26.72 -21.06
N ALA A 46 -1.18 -26.19 -20.04
CA ALA A 46 -1.78 -25.27 -19.07
C ALA A 46 -2.11 -23.89 -19.69
N LEU A 47 -1.28 -23.39 -20.62
CA LEU A 47 -1.57 -22.15 -21.35
C LEU A 47 -2.78 -22.30 -22.28
N GLU A 48 -2.93 -23.44 -22.97
CA GLU A 48 -4.11 -23.74 -23.80
C GLU A 48 -5.39 -23.80 -22.96
N GLN A 49 -5.35 -24.44 -21.78
CA GLN A 49 -6.47 -24.45 -20.84
C GLN A 49 -6.86 -23.04 -20.37
N LEU A 50 -5.87 -22.20 -20.00
CA LEU A 50 -6.11 -20.81 -19.62
C LEU A 50 -6.69 -19.97 -20.77
N GLN A 51 -6.31 -20.24 -22.02
CA GLN A 51 -6.90 -19.55 -23.18
C GLN A 51 -8.38 -19.92 -23.38
N LEU A 52 -8.73 -21.20 -23.23
CA LEU A 52 -10.12 -21.66 -23.27
C LEU A 52 -10.97 -21.08 -22.13
N GLU A 53 -10.42 -21.01 -20.91
CA GLU A 53 -11.09 -20.39 -19.77
C GLU A 53 -11.32 -18.90 -19.98
N ASN A 54 -10.31 -18.16 -20.46
CA ASN A 54 -10.46 -16.73 -20.79
C ASN A 54 -11.53 -16.49 -21.88
N ALA A 55 -11.56 -17.32 -22.94
CA ALA A 55 -12.60 -17.24 -23.97
C ALA A 55 -14.01 -17.44 -23.36
N ARG A 56 -14.19 -18.45 -22.51
CA ARG A 56 -15.44 -18.71 -21.79
C ARG A 56 -15.85 -17.56 -20.87
N LEU A 57 -14.90 -16.94 -20.15
CA LEU A 57 -15.15 -15.79 -19.28
C LEU A 57 -15.58 -14.55 -20.07
N VAL A 58 -15.00 -14.32 -21.26
CA VAL A 58 -15.42 -13.24 -22.17
C VAL A 58 -16.85 -13.46 -22.68
N GLU A 59 -17.21 -14.69 -23.06
CA GLU A 59 -18.59 -15.04 -23.44
C GLU A 59 -19.58 -14.82 -22.28
N LEU A 60 -19.25 -15.29 -21.08
CA LEU A 60 -20.08 -15.10 -19.89
C LEU A 60 -20.29 -13.61 -19.58
N THR A 61 -19.22 -12.82 -19.62
CA THR A 61 -19.27 -11.36 -19.40
C THR A 61 -20.16 -10.68 -20.45
N LYS A 62 -20.09 -11.11 -21.71
CA LYS A 62 -20.97 -10.62 -22.78
C LYS A 62 -22.44 -10.99 -22.55
N THR A 63 -22.73 -12.20 -22.07
CA THR A 63 -24.13 -12.58 -21.72
C THR A 63 -24.68 -11.76 -20.57
N GLN A 64 -23.88 -11.51 -19.53
CA GLN A 64 -24.28 -10.69 -18.37
C GLN A 64 -24.48 -9.22 -18.75
N ALA A 65 -23.65 -8.66 -19.64
CA ALA A 65 -23.83 -7.31 -20.16
C ALA A 65 -25.17 -7.16 -20.90
N ASN A 66 -25.51 -8.09 -21.78
CA ASN A 66 -26.79 -8.11 -22.50
C ASN A 66 -27.99 -8.23 -21.54
N GLU A 67 -27.88 -9.03 -20.48
CA GLU A 67 -28.91 -9.17 -19.45
C GLU A 67 -29.11 -7.86 -18.66
N ILE A 68 -28.02 -7.21 -18.24
CA ILE A 68 -28.05 -5.91 -17.56
C ILE A 68 -28.73 -4.84 -18.42
N ASP A 69 -28.42 -4.78 -19.72
CA ASP A 69 -29.02 -3.80 -20.62
C ASP A 69 -30.51 -4.10 -20.91
N SER A 70 -30.90 -5.38 -20.97
CA SER A 70 -32.32 -5.79 -21.03
C SER A 70 -33.09 -5.37 -19.77
N LEU A 71 -32.54 -5.61 -18.59
CA LEU A 71 -33.15 -5.20 -17.32
C LEU A 71 -33.24 -3.68 -17.18
N ARG A 72 -32.24 -2.94 -17.65
CA ARG A 72 -32.27 -1.46 -17.72
C ARG A 72 -33.36 -0.95 -18.67
N ALA A 73 -33.54 -1.59 -19.82
CA ALA A 73 -34.62 -1.24 -20.76
C ALA A 73 -36.01 -1.52 -20.15
N GLN A 74 -36.18 -2.63 -19.43
CA GLN A 74 -37.43 -2.94 -18.72
C GLN A 74 -37.74 -1.93 -17.60
N LEU A 75 -36.73 -1.53 -16.82
CA LEU A 75 -36.86 -0.48 -15.79
C LEU A 75 -37.25 0.87 -16.41
N ALA A 76 -36.62 1.26 -17.53
CA ALA A 76 -36.96 2.48 -18.25
C ALA A 76 -38.39 2.46 -18.85
N ALA A 77 -38.88 1.30 -19.27
CA ALA A 77 -40.25 1.13 -19.74
C ALA A 77 -41.29 1.21 -18.60
N GLN A 78 -40.94 0.77 -17.38
CA GLN A 78 -41.81 0.89 -16.21
C GLN A 78 -41.91 2.33 -15.68
N THR A 79 -40.87 3.16 -15.80
CA THR A 79 -40.90 4.55 -15.31
C THR A 79 -41.68 5.52 -16.21
N THR A 80 -42.03 5.12 -17.44
CA THR A 80 -42.87 5.92 -18.36
C THR A 80 -44.38 5.86 -18.07
N GLY A 81 -44.82 5.22 -16.97
CA GLY A 81 -46.23 4.91 -16.69
C GLY A 81 -46.89 5.58 -15.48
N ALA A 82 -46.35 6.67 -14.93
CA ALA A 82 -46.94 7.34 -13.75
C ALA A 82 -47.00 8.88 -13.91
N PRO A 83 -48.19 9.52 -13.84
CA PRO A 83 -48.32 10.97 -13.83
C PRO A 83 -47.98 11.52 -12.43
N MET A 84 -47.25 12.64 -12.37
CA MET A 84 -46.99 13.35 -11.12
C MET A 84 -47.78 14.66 -11.10
N ASP A 85 -48.88 14.68 -10.35
CA ASP A 85 -49.64 15.91 -10.10
C ASP A 85 -48.86 16.89 -9.22
N THR A 86 -48.68 18.11 -9.74
CA THR A 86 -48.28 19.26 -8.94
C THR A 86 -49.51 19.99 -8.39
N PRO A 87 -49.48 20.44 -7.13
CA PRO A 87 -50.23 21.63 -6.74
C PRO A 87 -49.29 22.80 -6.37
N SER A 88 -49.46 23.90 -7.09
CA SER A 88 -48.95 25.23 -6.74
C SER A 88 -49.98 25.96 -5.89
N SER A 89 -49.56 26.61 -4.79
CA SER A 89 -50.27 27.81 -4.28
C SER A 89 -49.45 28.61 -3.25
N ASN A 90 -49.02 29.79 -3.70
CA ASN A 90 -48.98 31.09 -3.01
C ASN A 90 -48.48 31.25 -1.56
N ALA A 91 -47.45 32.09 -1.45
CA ALA A 91 -47.17 32.90 -0.26
C ALA A 91 -47.91 34.25 -0.30
N ALA A 92 -48.38 34.70 0.86
CA ALA A 92 -48.86 36.04 1.24
C ALA A 92 -48.90 36.05 2.79
N ALA A 93 -48.78 37.13 3.59
CA ALA A 93 -48.47 38.56 3.43
C ALA A 93 -48.22 39.12 4.87
N CYS A 94 -47.58 40.26 5.17
CA CYS A 94 -46.86 41.28 4.40
C CYS A 94 -45.99 42.17 5.34
N SER A 95 -45.32 43.19 4.77
CA SER A 95 -44.83 44.42 5.46
C SER A 95 -43.55 44.28 6.34
N SER A 96 -42.66 45.28 6.42
CA SER A 96 -42.80 46.71 6.06
C SER A 96 -41.51 47.39 5.57
N ALA A 97 -41.68 48.32 4.61
CA ALA A 97 -40.97 49.60 4.39
C ALA A 97 -39.41 49.67 4.41
N SER A 98 -38.86 50.07 3.26
CA SER A 98 -37.59 50.80 3.17
C SER A 98 -37.81 52.33 3.19
N PRO A 99 -36.76 53.10 3.53
CA PRO A 99 -36.28 54.16 2.64
C PRO A 99 -34.77 53.95 2.37
N ALA A 100 -34.28 53.92 1.12
CA ALA A 100 -34.18 54.98 0.12
C ALA A 100 -32.86 55.80 0.18
N ALA A 101 -32.17 55.82 -0.96
CA ALA A 101 -31.32 56.90 -1.50
C ALA A 101 -29.92 57.22 -0.90
N ASN A 102 -28.91 56.73 -1.64
CA ASN A 102 -27.88 57.55 -2.34
C ASN A 102 -26.54 57.94 -1.64
N ASN A 103 -25.54 58.19 -2.50
CA ASN A 103 -24.10 58.36 -2.23
C ASN A 103 -23.71 59.68 -1.54
N GLY A 104 -22.58 59.68 -0.81
CA GLY A 104 -21.79 60.92 -0.60
C GLY A 104 -20.76 60.95 0.54
N ALA A 105 -19.47 61.01 0.18
CA ALA A 105 -18.37 61.72 0.87
C ALA A 105 -17.94 61.39 2.34
N LYS A 106 -16.78 60.72 2.46
CA LYS A 106 -15.51 61.28 2.99
C LYS A 106 -15.52 62.02 4.37
N GLN A 107 -15.05 61.37 5.45
CA GLN A 107 -13.80 61.78 6.16
C GLN A 107 -13.35 60.86 7.33
N THR A 108 -12.06 60.52 7.28
CA THR A 108 -11.06 60.32 8.36
C THR A 108 -11.48 60.21 9.84
N GLY A 109 -11.07 59.11 10.48
CA GLY A 109 -10.85 59.00 11.93
C GLY A 109 -9.98 57.78 12.30
N SER A 110 -8.72 58.00 12.69
CA SER A 110 -7.91 57.00 13.41
C SER A 110 -8.47 56.85 14.84
N SER A 111 -8.43 55.69 15.51
CA SER A 111 -7.23 54.91 15.89
C SER A 111 -7.62 53.43 16.21
N PRO A 112 -6.74 52.54 16.71
CA PRO A 112 -6.81 51.10 16.38
C PRO A 112 -7.69 50.27 17.31
N SER A 113 -8.33 49.23 16.74
CA SER A 113 -8.83 48.09 17.52
C SER A 113 -7.78 46.96 17.53
N PHE A 114 -7.54 46.42 18.72
CA PHE A 114 -6.41 45.55 19.03
C PHE A 114 -6.51 44.18 18.34
N GLY A 115 -5.34 43.61 18.02
CA GLY A 115 -5.26 42.37 17.26
C GLY A 115 -6.01 41.21 17.91
N THR A 116 -6.97 40.63 17.19
CA THR A 116 -7.61 39.37 17.59
C THR A 116 -6.59 38.23 17.45
N ALA A 117 -5.83 37.97 18.51
CA ALA A 117 -5.10 36.72 18.68
C ALA A 117 -6.13 35.59 18.67
N ALA A 118 -6.24 34.88 17.54
CA ALA A 118 -7.18 33.79 17.36
C ALA A 118 -7.00 32.77 18.49
N SER A 119 -8.03 32.62 19.33
CA SER A 119 -7.90 31.87 20.57
C SER A 119 -7.42 30.45 20.32
N SER A 120 -6.59 29.93 21.24
CA SER A 120 -6.04 28.55 21.15
C SER A 120 -7.16 27.52 20.89
N TRP A 121 -8.32 27.72 21.54
CA TRP A 121 -9.54 26.95 21.35
C TRP A 121 -10.10 26.99 19.92
N ALA A 122 -10.16 28.15 19.25
CA ALA A 122 -10.59 28.23 17.84
C ALA A 122 -9.64 27.46 16.90
N THR A 123 -8.34 27.49 17.19
CA THR A 123 -7.34 26.68 16.47
C THR A 123 -7.53 25.18 16.71
N VAL A 124 -7.83 24.75 17.95
CA VAL A 124 -8.10 23.34 18.28
C VAL A 124 -9.41 22.84 17.64
N ALA A 125 -10.49 23.61 17.72
CA ALA A 125 -11.79 23.28 17.12
C ALA A 125 -11.70 23.13 15.58
N SER A 126 -10.99 24.04 14.91
CA SER A 126 -10.80 23.95 13.45
C SER A 126 -9.98 22.73 13.01
N ARG A 127 -9.02 22.26 13.83
CA ARG A 127 -8.29 21.00 13.61
C ARG A 127 -9.21 19.78 13.73
N GLY A 128 -10.14 19.79 14.68
CA GLY A 128 -11.17 18.75 14.82
C GLY A 128 -12.01 18.57 13.56
N SER A 129 -12.49 19.67 12.98
CA SER A 129 -13.29 19.66 11.74
C SER A 129 -12.52 19.07 10.53
N LYS A 130 -11.28 19.53 10.30
CA LYS A 130 -10.43 19.02 9.20
C LYS A 130 -10.10 17.53 9.36
N ASN A 131 -9.90 17.06 10.59
CA ASN A 131 -9.71 15.64 10.87
C ASN A 131 -10.99 14.82 10.64
N LYS A 132 -12.18 15.37 10.95
CA LYS A 132 -13.48 14.71 10.68
C LYS A 132 -13.71 14.52 9.17
N LEU A 133 -13.38 15.53 8.34
CA LEU A 133 -13.45 15.42 6.89
C LEU A 133 -12.50 14.34 6.34
N ARG A 134 -11.22 14.33 6.77
CA ARG A 134 -10.26 13.30 6.37
C ARG A 134 -10.67 11.90 6.80
N ARG A 135 -11.22 11.73 8.00
CA ARG A 135 -11.79 10.45 8.48
C ARG A 135 -12.96 9.99 7.62
N ARG A 136 -13.90 10.87 7.28
CA ARG A 136 -15.03 10.55 6.38
C ARG A 136 -14.53 10.12 5.00
N ALA A 137 -13.60 10.88 4.40
CA ALA A 137 -13.01 10.55 3.11
C ALA A 137 -12.13 9.28 3.14
N ALA A 138 -11.61 8.87 4.30
CA ALA A 138 -10.91 7.60 4.48
C ALA A 138 -11.90 6.43 4.60
N ALA A 139 -12.97 6.58 5.40
CA ALA A 139 -14.01 5.56 5.56
C ALA A 139 -14.75 5.29 4.26
N ALA A 140 -15.16 6.35 3.53
CA ALA A 140 -15.87 6.23 2.27
C ALA A 140 -15.14 5.38 1.21
N ARG A 141 -13.79 5.38 1.22
CA ARG A 141 -12.97 4.57 0.29
C ARG A 141 -13.11 3.07 0.52
N GLY A 142 -13.40 2.64 1.76
CA GLY A 142 -13.67 1.22 2.05
C GLY A 142 -15.00 0.72 1.47
N PHE A 143 -15.87 1.64 1.04
CA PHE A 143 -17.18 1.35 0.44
C PHE A 143 -17.26 1.81 -1.02
N GLN A 144 -16.17 2.36 -1.58
CA GLN A 144 -16.08 2.68 -3.00
C GLN A 144 -15.54 1.46 -3.75
N PRO A 145 -16.04 1.15 -4.96
CA PRO A 145 -15.43 0.13 -5.80
C PRO A 145 -13.97 0.49 -6.06
N VAL A 146 -13.10 -0.52 -6.12
CA VAL A 146 -11.66 -0.33 -6.27
C VAL A 146 -11.38 0.06 -7.74
N THR A 147 -11.42 1.35 -8.04
CA THR A 147 -11.28 1.88 -9.40
C THR A 147 -9.81 1.94 -9.84
N GLY A 148 -9.50 1.30 -10.97
CA GLY A 148 -8.18 1.32 -11.59
C GLY A 148 -7.21 0.28 -11.01
N GLU A 149 -6.02 0.22 -11.60
CA GLU A 149 -4.99 -0.76 -11.28
C GLU A 149 -4.61 -0.75 -9.78
N GLN A 150 -4.53 -1.96 -9.22
CA GLN A 150 -4.10 -2.17 -7.84
C GLN A 150 -2.60 -2.45 -7.82
N GLY A 151 -1.86 -1.66 -7.06
CA GLY A 151 -0.42 -1.80 -6.95
C GLY A 151 0.20 -0.74 -6.08
N PHE A 152 1.53 -0.76 -6.06
CA PHE A 152 2.37 0.18 -5.33
C PHE A 152 3.38 0.77 -6.30
N GLU A 153 3.88 1.97 -6.00
CA GLU A 153 4.95 2.59 -6.79
C GLU A 153 5.79 3.50 -5.90
N TYR A 154 7.07 3.65 -6.24
CA TYR A 154 7.94 4.67 -5.67
C TYR A 154 7.87 5.94 -6.49
N VAL A 155 7.39 7.03 -5.89
CA VAL A 155 7.49 8.38 -6.47
C VAL A 155 8.76 9.05 -5.96
N TYR A 156 9.69 9.37 -6.86
CA TYR A 156 10.97 10.00 -6.51
C TYR A 156 10.87 11.53 -6.58
N ILE A 157 11.35 12.21 -5.54
CA ILE A 157 11.38 13.68 -5.45
C ILE A 157 12.77 14.20 -5.01
N PRO A 158 13.19 15.38 -5.51
CA PRO A 158 14.47 15.98 -5.15
C PRO A 158 14.50 16.47 -3.70
N ARG A 159 15.71 16.45 -3.12
CA ARG A 159 16.00 16.78 -1.73
C ARG A 159 17.25 17.65 -1.64
N SER A 160 17.11 18.89 -1.15
CA SER A 160 18.22 19.83 -0.99
C SER A 160 19.18 19.52 0.18
N ARG A 161 18.73 18.81 1.23
CA ARG A 161 19.54 18.55 2.43
C ARG A 161 19.21 17.21 3.06
N LYS A 162 20.15 16.61 3.81
CA LYS A 162 19.87 15.44 4.67
C LYS A 162 18.71 15.77 5.62
N MET A 163 17.75 14.85 5.75
CA MET A 163 16.59 14.96 6.63
C MET A 163 16.29 13.60 7.25
N THR A 164 15.77 13.56 8.47
CA THR A 164 15.32 12.30 9.07
C THR A 164 13.99 11.85 8.48
N TYR A 165 13.68 10.56 8.60
CA TYR A 165 12.38 9.99 8.23
C TYR A 165 11.19 10.79 8.81
N THR A 166 11.28 11.13 10.10
CA THR A 166 10.27 11.90 10.83
C THR A 166 10.21 13.36 10.40
N GLU A 167 11.30 13.95 9.91
CA GLU A 167 11.29 15.28 9.29
C GLU A 167 10.63 15.23 7.90
N ALA A 168 10.99 14.25 7.06
CA ALA A 168 10.40 14.07 5.74
C ALA A 168 8.88 13.93 5.81
N ARG A 169 8.37 13.05 6.68
CA ARG A 169 6.92 12.91 6.91
C ARG A 169 6.26 14.19 7.44
N ARG A 170 6.92 14.93 8.35
CA ARG A 170 6.41 16.25 8.82
C ARG A 170 6.37 17.29 7.70
N ARG A 171 7.33 17.30 6.79
CA ARG A 171 7.36 18.19 5.61
C ARG A 171 6.25 17.85 4.63
N LEU A 172 6.06 16.58 4.28
CA LEU A 172 4.97 16.11 3.42
C LEU A 172 3.60 16.50 4.00
N GLY A 173 3.39 16.31 5.31
CA GLY A 173 2.16 16.75 5.98
C GLY A 173 1.91 18.27 5.92
N ARG A 174 2.97 19.10 5.88
CA ARG A 174 2.84 20.56 5.67
C ARG A 174 2.52 20.94 4.23
N LEU A 175 2.90 20.12 3.25
CA LEU A 175 2.51 20.27 1.84
C LEU A 175 1.05 19.81 1.58
N GLY A 176 0.35 19.30 2.60
CA GLY A 176 -1.02 18.77 2.45
C GLY A 176 -1.08 17.32 1.99
N VAL A 177 0.06 16.62 1.85
CA VAL A 177 0.11 15.19 1.51
C VAL A 177 -0.48 14.36 2.66
N ASP A 178 -1.37 13.43 2.33
CA ASP A 178 -1.94 12.49 3.29
C ASP A 178 -0.86 11.48 3.73
N THR A 179 -0.10 11.82 4.77
CA THR A 179 1.04 11.02 5.27
C THR A 179 0.68 9.57 5.61
N TRP A 180 -0.59 9.29 5.93
CA TRP A 180 -1.11 7.93 6.16
C TRP A 180 -1.19 7.05 4.90
N ARG A 181 -1.21 7.65 3.69
CA ARG A 181 -1.18 6.93 2.41
C ARG A 181 0.23 6.78 1.83
N VAL A 182 1.22 7.45 2.43
CA VAL A 182 2.64 7.28 2.12
C VAL A 182 3.14 6.15 3.00
N LEU A 183 3.15 4.94 2.45
CA LEU A 183 3.46 3.70 3.17
C LEU A 183 4.89 3.74 3.73
N ASP A 184 5.82 4.18 2.90
CA ASP A 184 7.23 4.33 3.26
C ASP A 184 7.85 5.62 2.69
N VAL A 185 8.96 6.04 3.28
CA VAL A 185 9.81 7.15 2.84
C VAL A 185 11.25 6.66 2.85
N SER A 186 11.75 6.33 1.67
CA SER A 186 13.10 5.81 1.44
C SER A 186 14.05 6.92 0.98
N PHE A 187 15.35 6.64 1.11
CA PHE A 187 16.43 7.58 0.84
C PHE A 187 17.42 6.92 -0.13
N PRO A 188 17.02 6.71 -1.41
CA PRO A 188 17.82 5.94 -2.37
C PRO A 188 19.17 6.59 -2.66
N ALA A 189 19.18 7.91 -2.84
CA ALA A 189 20.38 8.71 -3.06
C ALA A 189 20.43 9.93 -2.11
N HIS A 190 21.59 10.59 -2.06
CA HIS A 190 21.82 11.74 -1.19
C HIS A 190 20.80 12.88 -1.43
N SER A 191 20.49 13.13 -2.70
CA SER A 191 19.61 14.21 -3.20
C SER A 191 18.19 13.76 -3.54
N VAL A 192 17.80 12.50 -3.28
CA VAL A 192 16.49 11.95 -3.71
C VAL A 192 15.75 11.26 -2.57
N VAL A 193 14.46 11.58 -2.39
CA VAL A 193 13.49 10.83 -1.55
C VAL A 193 12.69 9.91 -2.45
N GLY A 194 12.54 8.64 -2.08
CA GLY A 194 11.51 7.75 -2.63
C GLY A 194 10.30 7.72 -1.71
N LEU A 195 9.09 7.86 -2.26
CA LEU A 195 7.83 7.77 -1.52
C LEU A 195 7.06 6.55 -2.00
N LEU A 196 6.91 5.52 -1.16
CA LEU A 196 6.10 4.35 -1.50
C LEU A 196 4.62 4.69 -1.29
N VAL A 197 3.83 4.62 -2.36
CA VAL A 197 2.39 4.91 -2.33
C VAL A 197 1.60 3.84 -3.10
N HIS A 198 0.31 3.75 -2.82
CA HIS A 198 -0.62 3.03 -3.70
C HIS A 198 -0.75 3.76 -5.04
N LEU A 199 -0.85 3.00 -6.13
CA LEU A 199 -0.95 3.51 -7.50
C LEU A 199 -2.11 4.51 -7.67
N GLN A 200 -3.28 4.19 -7.11
CA GLN A 200 -4.46 5.06 -7.07
C GLN A 200 -4.25 6.42 -6.37
N TYR A 201 -3.25 6.55 -5.50
CA TYR A 201 -2.92 7.81 -4.83
C TYR A 201 -1.83 8.62 -5.55
N LYS A 202 -1.04 7.99 -6.45
CA LYS A 202 -0.01 8.66 -7.26
C LYS A 202 -0.51 9.95 -7.94
N PRO A 203 -1.60 9.98 -8.74
CA PRO A 203 -2.02 11.21 -9.42
C PRO A 203 -2.37 12.34 -8.44
N ALA A 204 -2.99 12.02 -7.31
CA ALA A 204 -3.29 13.00 -6.26
C ALA A 204 -2.03 13.49 -5.52
N LEU A 205 -1.01 12.64 -5.37
CA LEU A 205 0.30 13.04 -4.82
C LEU A 205 1.05 13.96 -5.81
N VAL A 206 1.11 13.59 -7.09
CA VAL A 206 1.78 14.38 -8.13
C VAL A 206 1.16 15.78 -8.22
N ALA A 207 -0.16 15.90 -8.30
CA ALA A 207 -0.85 17.20 -8.32
C ALA A 207 -0.55 18.09 -7.08
N LEU A 208 -0.33 17.49 -5.90
CA LEU A 208 0.09 18.23 -4.69
C LEU A 208 1.55 18.69 -4.77
N LEU A 209 2.43 17.87 -5.36
CA LEU A 209 3.85 18.20 -5.57
C LEU A 209 4.02 19.30 -6.63
N GLU A 210 3.30 19.21 -7.74
CA GLU A 210 3.24 20.23 -8.80
C GLU A 210 2.74 21.57 -8.26
N LYS A 211 1.67 21.57 -7.45
CA LYS A 211 1.17 22.75 -6.75
C LYS A 211 2.22 23.38 -5.82
N ALA A 212 3.13 22.57 -5.28
CA ALA A 212 4.28 23.01 -4.49
C ALA A 212 5.53 23.35 -5.32
N LYS A 213 5.45 23.28 -6.66
CA LYS A 213 6.56 23.44 -7.62
C LYS A 213 7.70 22.43 -7.45
N ILE A 214 7.39 21.25 -6.90
CA ILE A 214 8.33 20.13 -6.74
C ILE A 214 8.18 19.23 -7.96
N LYS A 215 9.24 19.17 -8.79
CA LYS A 215 9.30 18.23 -9.92
C LYS A 215 9.47 16.80 -9.40
N VAL A 216 8.72 15.86 -9.97
CA VAL A 216 8.95 14.41 -9.80
C VAL A 216 10.12 13.99 -10.69
N LEU A 217 10.83 12.93 -10.29
CA LEU A 217 11.97 12.37 -11.03
C LEU A 217 11.55 11.04 -11.66
N ASP A 218 11.05 11.09 -12.90
CA ASP A 218 10.51 9.90 -13.58
C ASP A 218 11.62 8.99 -14.13
N GLN A 219 12.82 9.53 -14.40
CA GLN A 219 13.98 8.81 -14.95
C GLN A 219 15.01 8.41 -13.88
N PHE A 220 14.64 8.41 -12.59
CA PHE A 220 15.56 8.06 -11.51
C PHE A 220 15.63 6.53 -11.31
N ASP A 221 16.77 5.93 -11.63
CA ASP A 221 17.07 4.54 -11.30
C ASP A 221 17.65 4.43 -9.87
N PRO A 222 17.00 3.72 -8.93
CA PRO A 222 17.54 3.47 -7.59
C PRO A 222 18.73 2.49 -7.54
N LEU A 223 19.00 1.74 -8.61
CA LEU A 223 20.09 0.75 -8.70
C LEU A 223 21.36 1.29 -9.38
N ASP A 224 21.31 2.49 -9.98
CA ASP A 224 22.45 3.11 -10.66
C ASP A 224 23.68 3.22 -9.72
N PRO A 225 24.85 2.67 -10.10
CA PRO A 225 26.09 2.73 -9.33
C PRO A 225 26.58 4.16 -9.04
N ALA A 226 26.14 5.18 -9.79
CA ALA A 226 26.44 6.59 -9.50
C ALA A 226 25.81 7.09 -8.20
N ASN A 227 24.79 6.40 -7.66
CA ASN A 227 24.16 6.74 -6.38
C ASN A 227 25.01 6.40 -5.14
N VAL A 228 26.12 5.66 -5.29
CA VAL A 228 27.07 5.37 -4.21
C VAL A 228 27.85 6.64 -3.84
N ALA A 229 27.30 7.41 -2.90
CA ALA A 229 27.90 8.66 -2.42
C ALA A 229 28.97 8.47 -1.31
N ASP A 230 29.49 7.26 -1.13
CA ASP A 230 30.53 6.95 -0.14
C ASP A 230 31.93 7.14 -0.77
N PRO A 231 32.79 8.03 -0.24
CA PRO A 231 34.14 8.27 -0.76
C PRO A 231 35.01 7.01 -0.89
N ALA A 232 34.79 5.99 -0.05
CA ALA A 232 35.54 4.73 -0.11
C ALA A 232 35.33 3.97 -1.44
N PHE A 233 34.20 4.19 -2.11
CA PHE A 233 33.85 3.55 -3.38
C PHE A 233 34.08 4.46 -4.60
N ALA A 234 34.58 5.68 -4.42
CA ALA A 234 34.84 6.62 -5.52
C ALA A 234 35.89 6.09 -6.52
N SER A 235 36.87 5.33 -6.04
CA SER A 235 37.91 4.64 -6.81
C SER A 235 37.59 3.17 -7.15
N ALA A 236 36.49 2.61 -6.63
CA ALA A 236 36.10 1.23 -6.89
C ALA A 236 35.60 1.04 -8.34
N SER A 237 35.65 -0.19 -8.86
CA SER A 237 35.09 -0.52 -10.18
C SER A 237 33.57 -0.31 -10.22
N LEU A 238 33.00 -0.21 -11.43
CA LEU A 238 31.56 -0.04 -11.62
C LEU A 238 30.77 -1.24 -11.07
N GLU A 239 31.27 -2.46 -11.29
CA GLU A 239 30.69 -3.72 -10.81
C GLU A 239 30.55 -3.74 -9.27
N VAL A 240 31.61 -3.40 -8.54
CA VAL A 240 31.59 -3.35 -7.06
C VAL A 240 30.61 -2.30 -6.55
N ARG A 241 30.47 -1.16 -7.24
CA ARG A 241 29.46 -0.14 -6.90
C ARG A 241 28.04 -0.64 -7.16
N GLN A 242 27.83 -1.34 -8.27
CA GLN A 242 26.51 -1.88 -8.66
C GLN A 242 26.06 -2.98 -7.70
N GLU A 243 26.94 -3.93 -7.36
CA GLU A 243 26.70 -4.94 -6.32
C GLU A 243 26.36 -4.27 -4.98
N LYS A 244 27.12 -3.23 -4.59
CA LYS A 244 26.86 -2.49 -3.35
C LYS A 244 25.53 -1.75 -3.37
N MET A 245 25.08 -1.23 -4.52
CA MET A 245 23.75 -0.63 -4.67
C MET A 245 22.63 -1.66 -4.63
N ALA A 246 22.78 -2.82 -5.28
CA ALA A 246 21.82 -3.92 -5.18
C ALA A 246 21.64 -4.36 -3.72
N TYR A 247 22.74 -4.60 -2.99
CA TYR A 247 22.73 -4.93 -1.57
C TYR A 247 22.02 -3.86 -0.72
N ILE A 248 22.39 -2.58 -0.88
CA ILE A 248 21.79 -1.47 -0.13
C ILE A 248 20.30 -1.27 -0.49
N SER A 249 19.90 -1.53 -1.74
CA SER A 249 18.51 -1.45 -2.19
C SER A 249 17.65 -2.55 -1.55
N ASN A 250 18.14 -3.79 -1.53
CA ASN A 250 17.50 -4.93 -0.87
C ASN A 250 17.32 -4.66 0.64
N GLU A 251 18.40 -4.27 1.35
CA GLU A 251 18.36 -3.85 2.76
C GLU A 251 17.28 -2.79 3.07
N ARG A 252 17.11 -1.80 2.18
CA ARG A 252 16.07 -0.76 2.34
C ARG A 252 14.66 -1.33 2.17
N CYS A 253 14.48 -2.31 1.28
CA CYS A 253 13.20 -2.97 1.06
C CYS A 253 12.83 -3.87 2.24
N LEU A 254 13.77 -4.65 2.78
CA LEU A 254 13.58 -5.45 4.00
C LEU A 254 13.18 -4.57 5.19
N ARG A 255 13.92 -3.48 5.46
CA ARG A 255 13.59 -2.49 6.51
C ARG A 255 12.24 -1.79 6.29
N THR A 256 11.80 -1.67 5.03
CA THR A 256 10.46 -1.18 4.70
C THR A 256 9.40 -2.19 5.13
N LEU A 257 9.57 -3.47 4.79
CA LEU A 257 8.68 -4.54 5.24
C LEU A 257 8.64 -4.61 6.78
N GLU A 258 9.79 -4.62 7.46
CA GLU A 258 9.92 -4.58 8.93
C GLU A 258 9.10 -3.45 9.58
N ARG A 259 9.06 -2.27 8.95
CA ARG A 259 8.33 -1.10 9.44
C ARG A 259 6.82 -1.15 9.17
N LEU A 260 6.39 -1.86 8.12
CA LEU A 260 4.98 -1.97 7.75
C LEU A 260 4.21 -2.94 8.66
N ARG A 261 2.90 -2.68 8.82
CA ARG A 261 1.96 -3.60 9.50
C ARG A 261 1.79 -4.85 8.66
N TYR A 262 1.68 -6.01 9.29
CA TYR A 262 1.67 -7.32 8.61
C TYR A 262 0.79 -7.40 7.33
N PRO A 263 -0.51 -7.02 7.32
CA PRO A 263 -1.32 -7.12 6.11
C PRO A 263 -0.82 -6.23 4.96
N VAL A 264 -0.25 -5.07 5.28
CA VAL A 264 0.34 -4.14 4.29
C VAL A 264 1.71 -4.64 3.84
N ALA A 265 2.50 -5.21 4.76
CA ALA A 265 3.80 -5.82 4.44
C ALA A 265 3.65 -6.99 3.46
N VAL A 266 2.64 -7.86 3.64
CA VAL A 266 2.35 -8.97 2.71
C VAL A 266 1.95 -8.46 1.31
N ALA A 267 1.19 -7.37 1.22
CA ALA A 267 0.83 -6.79 -0.07
C ALA A 267 2.04 -6.11 -0.77
N VAL A 268 2.85 -5.39 0.00
CA VAL A 268 4.06 -4.71 -0.51
C VAL A 268 5.19 -5.70 -0.85
N SER A 269 5.32 -6.81 -0.13
CA SER A 269 6.34 -7.81 -0.42
C SER A 269 6.13 -8.49 -1.77
N ARG A 270 4.87 -8.81 -2.13
CA ARG A 270 4.51 -9.28 -3.48
C ARG A 270 4.96 -8.31 -4.57
N PHE A 271 4.85 -7.00 -4.33
CA PHE A 271 5.35 -5.97 -5.24
C PHE A 271 6.89 -5.94 -5.29
N PHE A 272 7.60 -6.08 -4.16
CA PHE A 272 9.07 -6.15 -4.16
C PHE A 272 9.60 -7.42 -4.87
N LEU A 273 8.93 -8.56 -4.72
CA LEU A 273 9.25 -9.81 -5.42
C LEU A 273 9.00 -9.68 -6.93
N ALA A 274 7.86 -9.14 -7.34
CA ALA A 274 7.52 -8.93 -8.75
C ALA A 274 8.49 -7.98 -9.49
N ASN A 275 9.13 -7.06 -8.75
CA ASN A 275 10.14 -6.14 -9.28
C ASN A 275 11.59 -6.61 -9.00
N ALA A 276 11.79 -7.87 -8.58
CA ALA A 276 13.10 -8.47 -8.27
C ALA A 276 13.97 -7.63 -7.29
N MET A 277 13.34 -6.87 -6.37
CA MET A 277 14.03 -5.98 -5.43
C MET A 277 14.58 -6.72 -4.20
N VAL A 278 14.04 -7.89 -3.90
CA VAL A 278 14.31 -8.73 -2.71
C VAL A 278 14.13 -10.20 -3.11
N SER A 279 14.85 -11.13 -2.47
CA SER A 279 14.64 -12.57 -2.62
C SER A 279 13.44 -13.09 -1.82
N ASP A 280 12.83 -14.19 -2.26
CA ASP A 280 11.67 -14.80 -1.62
C ASP A 280 11.98 -15.29 -0.19
N GLU A 281 13.15 -15.90 0.00
CA GLU A 281 13.68 -16.34 1.32
C GLU A 281 13.70 -15.18 2.33
N ALA A 282 14.31 -14.04 1.97
CA ALA A 282 14.42 -12.89 2.86
C ALA A 282 13.07 -12.21 3.14
N VAL A 283 12.11 -12.28 2.20
CA VAL A 283 10.73 -11.87 2.44
C VAL A 283 10.04 -12.80 3.44
N SER A 284 10.22 -14.13 3.29
CA SER A 284 9.63 -15.14 4.16
C SER A 284 10.08 -14.97 5.63
N ASP A 285 11.38 -14.76 5.86
CA ASP A 285 11.94 -14.52 7.21
C ASP A 285 11.35 -13.26 7.88
N VAL A 286 11.27 -12.15 7.14
CA VAL A 286 10.73 -10.88 7.65
C VAL A 286 9.22 -10.95 7.89
N LEU A 287 8.47 -11.76 7.13
CA LEU A 287 7.04 -11.97 7.35
C LEU A 287 6.76 -12.95 8.49
N SER A 288 7.54 -14.03 8.61
CA SER A 288 7.40 -15.04 9.67
C SER A 288 7.62 -14.42 11.05
N SER A 289 8.70 -13.64 11.22
CA SER A 289 8.99 -12.90 12.46
C SER A 289 7.94 -11.84 12.85
N LYS A 290 7.04 -11.46 11.94
CA LYS A 290 5.91 -10.56 12.21
C LYS A 290 4.63 -11.29 12.60
N GLN A 291 4.44 -12.52 12.13
CA GLN A 291 3.25 -13.31 12.41
C GLN A 291 3.18 -13.69 13.90
N ASP A 292 4.33 -14.01 14.50
CA ASP A 292 4.46 -14.31 15.93
C ASP A 292 4.38 -13.07 16.84
N ARG A 293 4.28 -11.85 16.30
CA ARG A 293 4.15 -10.65 17.14
C ARG A 293 2.72 -10.56 17.68
N PRO A 294 2.45 -10.83 18.99
CA PRO A 294 1.10 -10.84 19.51
C PRO A 294 0.43 -9.49 19.30
N THR A 295 -0.83 -9.49 18.87
CA THR A 295 -1.66 -8.30 18.62
C THR A 295 -2.10 -7.61 19.91
N SER A 296 -1.18 -7.42 20.86
CA SER A 296 -1.45 -6.71 22.10
C SER A 296 -1.42 -5.19 21.87
N ARG A 297 -2.60 -4.67 21.48
CA ARG A 297 -3.32 -3.67 22.29
C ARG A 297 -4.82 -3.89 22.13
N ARG A 298 -5.44 -4.57 23.10
CA ARG A 298 -6.89 -4.44 23.30
C ARG A 298 -7.20 -2.96 23.54
N HIS A 299 -8.29 -2.46 22.96
CA HIS A 299 -8.81 -1.13 23.31
C HIS A 299 -9.55 -1.25 24.65
N PRO A 300 -9.47 -0.26 25.56
CA PRO A 300 -10.14 -0.32 26.86
C PRO A 300 -11.68 -0.17 26.82
N ASP A 301 -12.31 -0.40 25.67
CA ASP A 301 -13.77 -0.36 25.47
C ASP A 301 -14.31 -1.79 25.24
N GLN A 302 -13.85 -2.77 26.03
CA GLN A 302 -14.62 -4.01 26.20
C GLN A 302 -15.77 -3.68 27.17
N GLN A 303 -16.93 -3.32 26.60
CA GLN A 303 -18.18 -3.22 27.34
C GLN A 303 -18.68 -4.65 27.61
N ASP A 304 -18.17 -5.26 28.69
CA ASP A 304 -18.74 -6.48 29.26
C ASP A 304 -19.97 -6.17 30.17
N ASP A 305 -20.62 -5.02 29.92
CA ASP A 305 -21.78 -4.47 30.67
C ASP A 305 -23.15 -4.74 29.98
N GLU A 306 -23.21 -5.61 28.96
CA GLU A 306 -24.46 -6.01 28.27
C GLU A 306 -24.89 -7.46 28.53
N MET A 307 -24.76 -7.97 29.77
CA MET A 307 -25.45 -9.19 30.24
C MET A 307 -25.86 -9.17 31.72
N LEU A 308 -26.34 -8.03 32.25
CA LEU A 308 -26.84 -7.96 33.64
C LEU A 308 -28.05 -7.03 33.82
N LEU A 309 -29.06 -7.16 32.95
CA LEU A 309 -30.32 -6.40 33.03
C LEU A 309 -31.59 -7.27 33.14
N ASP A 310 -31.51 -8.57 32.83
CA ASP A 310 -32.66 -9.50 32.88
C ASP A 310 -32.80 -10.29 34.20
N GLN A 311 -32.08 -9.91 35.26
CA GLN A 311 -32.12 -10.63 36.54
C GLN A 311 -32.37 -9.74 37.78
N TYR A 312 -33.13 -8.65 37.61
CA TYR A 312 -33.61 -7.83 38.73
C TYR A 312 -35.14 -7.81 38.92
N ASP A 313 -35.93 -8.42 38.02
CA ASP A 313 -37.41 -8.47 38.13
C ASP A 313 -37.97 -9.80 38.72
N GLN A 314 -37.18 -10.88 38.78
CA GLN A 314 -37.62 -12.15 39.39
C GLN A 314 -37.57 -12.20 40.93
N ALA A 315 -36.95 -11.22 41.59
CA ALA A 315 -36.68 -11.25 43.03
C ALA A 315 -37.56 -10.26 43.83
N ARG A 316 -38.86 -10.17 43.49
CA ARG A 316 -39.84 -9.41 44.29
C ARG A 316 -40.61 -10.36 45.22
N PRO A 317 -40.15 -10.61 46.47
CA PRO A 317 -40.93 -11.39 47.43
C PRO A 317 -42.26 -10.69 47.70
N ALA A 318 -43.36 -11.45 47.59
CA ALA A 318 -44.70 -10.94 47.84
C ALA A 318 -44.87 -10.45 49.28
N SER A 319 -45.78 -9.48 49.43
CA SER A 319 -46.16 -8.81 50.67
C SER A 319 -46.18 -9.71 51.91
N ARG A 320 -45.56 -9.23 53.01
CA ARG A 320 -45.99 -9.63 54.35
C ARG A 320 -46.08 -8.44 55.29
N SER A 321 -47.31 -8.16 55.71
CA SER A 321 -47.68 -7.18 56.72
C SER A 321 -47.08 -7.52 58.09
N SER A 322 -46.67 -6.49 58.85
CA SER A 322 -46.82 -6.49 60.31
C SER A 322 -47.06 -5.07 60.82
N PHE A 323 -47.90 -4.98 61.85
CA PHE A 323 -48.34 -3.76 62.54
C PHE A 323 -47.35 -3.30 63.63
N GLY A 324 -47.56 -2.08 64.14
CA GLY A 324 -47.14 -1.61 65.48
C GLY A 324 -46.02 -0.55 65.43
N SER A 325 -46.28 0.72 65.78
CA SER A 325 -46.48 1.26 67.16
C SER A 325 -45.17 1.24 67.97
N LEU A 326 -44.69 2.34 68.57
CA LEU A 326 -45.27 3.67 68.85
C LEU A 326 -44.22 4.77 68.61
#